data_AF-A0AAE0KAP6-F1
#
_entry.id   AF-A0AAE0KAP6-F1
#
_cell.length_a   1.000
_cell.length_b   1.000
_cell.length_c   1.000
_cell.angle_alpha   90.00
_cell.angle_beta   90.00
_cell.angle_gamma   90.00
#
_symmetry.space_group_name_H-M   'P 1'
#
loop_
_entity.id
_entity.type
_entity.pdbx_description
1 polymer ?
#
loop_
_entity_poly.entity_id
_entity_poly.type
_entity_poly.pdbx_seq_one_letter_code
_entity_poly.pdbx_strand_id
1 'polypeptide(L)'
;MDLPIQWTLGLLKGFLPETSVEFLQTHLLDQSSPAQSLKRQAFAIASASAARLYPVLEPAADRAMQFMYSAPDAVVLVFLLVVVVAVYQFLALVRRIMMFWTRLAMRLLFWSAVGALVAVAYQRGLEATVHDAVVIGSKLFGYAMTIKDVFWREYQRWDAQQRHAQQAQNYRNAGPAGAGAAGGRSRW
;
A
#
# COMPACT_ATOMS: atom_id res chain seq x y z
N MET A 1 17.41 23.50 -23.85
CA MET A 1 16.64 22.30 -24.27
C MET A 1 15.24 22.48 -23.69
N ASP A 2 14.42 23.24 -24.40
CA ASP A 2 13.09 23.68 -23.97
C ASP A 2 12.04 22.67 -24.46
N LEU A 3 11.57 21.84 -23.53
CA LEU A 3 10.50 20.87 -23.75
C LEU A 3 9.16 21.43 -23.19
N PRO A 4 8.01 20.93 -23.68
CA PRO A 4 6.98 21.77 -24.31
C PRO A 4 5.83 22.12 -23.37
N ILE A 5 5.92 23.27 -22.71
CA ILE A 5 4.83 23.87 -21.89
C ILE A 5 3.54 24.06 -22.72
N GLN A 6 3.68 24.22 -24.03
CA GLN A 6 2.58 24.34 -24.98
C GLN A 6 1.71 23.08 -25.11
N TRP A 7 2.28 21.89 -24.94
CA TRP A 7 1.54 20.63 -25.07
C TRP A 7 0.73 20.30 -23.81
N THR A 8 1.29 20.59 -22.65
CA THR A 8 0.58 20.47 -21.36
C THR A 8 -0.59 21.45 -21.27
N LEU A 9 -0.47 22.66 -21.80
CA LEU A 9 -1.57 23.63 -21.86
C LEU A 9 -2.72 23.18 -22.78
N GLY A 10 -2.42 22.54 -23.91
CA GLY A 10 -3.43 22.00 -24.82
C GLY A 10 -4.25 20.86 -24.20
N LEU A 11 -3.59 19.96 -23.46
CA LEU A 11 -4.25 18.85 -22.76
C LEU A 11 -5.09 19.34 -21.57
N LEU A 12 -4.66 20.41 -20.88
CA LEU A 12 -5.39 20.99 -19.77
C LEU A 12 -6.66 21.75 -20.22
N LYS A 13 -6.61 22.41 -21.38
CA LYS A 13 -7.77 23.08 -22.00
C LYS A 13 -8.85 22.11 -22.49
N GLY A 14 -8.47 20.89 -22.87
CA GLY A 14 -9.42 19.87 -23.33
C GLY A 14 -10.27 19.24 -22.22
N PHE A 15 -9.88 19.40 -20.94
CA PHE A 15 -10.48 18.69 -19.82
C PHE A 15 -11.07 19.59 -18.72
N LEU A 16 -10.83 20.90 -18.76
CA LEU A 16 -11.41 21.87 -17.82
C LEU A 16 -12.52 22.67 -18.52
N PRO A 17 -13.80 22.49 -18.15
CA PRO A 17 -14.88 23.36 -18.60
C PRO A 17 -14.57 24.82 -18.26
N GLU A 18 -14.82 25.75 -19.19
CA GLU A 18 -14.54 27.20 -19.01
C GLU A 18 -15.20 27.77 -17.74
N THR A 19 -16.28 27.16 -17.27
CA THR A 19 -16.99 27.51 -16.02
C THR A 19 -16.20 27.21 -14.74
N SER A 20 -15.21 26.30 -14.79
CA SER A 20 -14.33 26.03 -13.66
C SER A 20 -13.27 27.12 -13.51
N VAL A 21 -12.84 27.76 -14.62
CA VAL A 21 -11.79 28.78 -14.59
C VAL A 21 -12.29 30.03 -13.88
N GLU A 22 -13.54 30.42 -14.09
CA GLU A 22 -14.16 31.57 -13.41
C GLU A 22 -14.35 31.30 -11.90
N PHE A 23 -14.80 30.10 -11.51
CA PHE A 23 -14.90 29.71 -10.10
C PHE A 23 -13.55 29.56 -9.40
N LEU A 24 -12.54 29.01 -10.08
CA LEU A 24 -11.17 28.90 -9.55
C LEU A 24 -10.54 30.30 -9.42
N GLN A 25 -10.79 31.21 -10.35
CA GLN A 25 -10.18 32.53 -10.33
C GLN A 25 -10.84 33.47 -9.31
N THR A 26 -12.14 33.36 -9.09
CA THR A 26 -12.87 34.17 -8.10
C THR A 26 -12.78 33.57 -6.68
N HIS A 27 -12.76 32.24 -6.50
CA HIS A 27 -12.76 31.61 -5.17
C HIS A 27 -11.41 31.00 -4.72
N LEU A 28 -10.41 30.78 -5.61
CA LEU A 28 -9.07 30.31 -5.18
C LEU A 28 -8.01 31.40 -5.07
N LEU A 29 -8.20 32.57 -5.70
CA LEU A 29 -7.30 33.71 -5.54
C LEU A 29 -7.70 34.68 -4.42
N ASP A 30 -8.83 34.43 -3.74
CA ASP A 30 -9.17 35.23 -2.57
C ASP A 30 -8.38 34.79 -1.34
N GLN A 31 -7.87 35.78 -0.62
CA GLN A 31 -6.78 35.75 0.36
C GLN A 31 -7.11 34.96 1.66
N SER A 32 -8.28 34.33 1.72
CA SER A 32 -8.82 33.57 2.86
C SER A 32 -9.01 32.06 2.57
N SER A 33 -8.46 31.55 1.47
CA SER A 33 -8.63 30.14 1.06
C SER A 33 -8.11 29.13 2.12
N PRO A 34 -8.95 28.18 2.60
CA PRO A 34 -8.56 27.13 3.53
C PRO A 34 -7.54 26.13 2.94
N ALA A 35 -7.36 26.12 1.61
CA ALA A 35 -6.28 25.37 0.98
C ALA A 35 -4.90 26.01 1.27
N GLN A 36 -4.86 27.33 1.43
CA GLN A 36 -3.62 28.05 1.75
C GLN A 36 -3.26 27.94 3.23
N SER A 37 -4.26 27.87 4.13
CA SER A 37 -4.01 27.56 5.55
C SER A 37 -3.47 26.14 5.73
N LEU A 38 -3.98 25.16 4.95
CA LEU A 38 -3.44 23.80 4.94
C LEU A 38 -1.98 23.75 4.45
N LYS A 39 -1.66 24.48 3.36
CA LYS A 39 -0.27 24.60 2.87
C LYS A 39 0.64 25.26 3.89
N ARG A 40 0.20 26.35 4.53
CA ARG A 40 0.97 27.06 5.56
C ARG A 40 1.18 26.20 6.80
N GLN A 41 0.17 25.45 7.24
CA GLN A 41 0.31 24.50 8.35
C GLN A 41 1.23 23.35 7.98
N ALA A 42 1.10 22.76 6.79
CA ALA A 42 2.00 21.71 6.33
C ALA A 42 3.45 22.21 6.28
N PHE A 43 3.68 23.43 5.78
CA PHE A 43 5.00 24.04 5.72
C PHE A 43 5.55 24.40 7.10
N ALA A 44 4.70 24.90 8.01
CA ALA A 44 5.08 25.21 9.38
C ALA A 44 5.39 23.95 10.21
N ILE A 45 4.65 22.86 10.01
CA ILE A 45 4.91 21.56 10.64
C ILE A 45 6.21 20.97 10.08
N ALA A 46 6.40 21.04 8.76
CA ALA A 46 7.62 20.60 8.10
C ALA A 46 8.85 21.38 8.60
N SER A 47 8.79 22.71 8.64
CA SER A 47 9.91 23.55 9.08
C SER A 47 10.18 23.42 10.59
N ALA A 48 9.14 23.33 11.43
CA ALA A 48 9.32 23.09 12.86
C ALA A 48 9.90 21.71 13.16
N SER A 49 9.51 20.68 12.38
CA SER A 49 10.13 19.35 12.50
C SER A 49 11.58 19.37 12.05
N ALA A 50 11.92 20.07 10.97
CA ALA A 50 13.28 20.23 10.49
C ALA A 50 14.17 20.97 11.50
N ALA A 51 13.66 22.04 12.13
CA ALA A 51 14.38 22.78 13.16
C ALA A 51 14.63 21.96 14.44
N ARG A 52 13.75 21.01 14.78
CA ARG A 52 13.93 20.08 15.91
C ARG A 52 14.87 18.92 15.60
N LEU A 53 14.95 18.52 14.34
CA LEU A 53 15.82 17.45 13.88
C LEU A 53 17.26 17.95 13.66
N TYR A 54 17.43 19.22 13.29
CA TYR A 54 18.73 19.86 13.04
C TYR A 54 19.80 19.58 14.12
N PRO A 55 19.55 19.83 15.43
CA PRO A 55 20.55 19.62 16.48
C PRO A 55 20.87 18.13 16.75
N VAL A 56 20.04 17.21 16.28
CA VAL A 56 20.26 15.75 16.42
C VAL A 56 20.99 15.19 15.20
N LEU A 57 20.77 15.78 14.02
CA LEU A 57 21.46 15.40 12.79
C LEU A 57 22.92 15.87 12.75
N GLU A 58 23.22 17.03 13.32
CA GLU A 58 24.59 17.60 13.34
C GLU A 58 25.63 16.64 13.98
N PRO A 59 25.46 16.14 15.22
CA PRO A 59 26.41 15.21 15.81
C PRO A 59 26.38 13.81 15.15
N ALA A 60 25.26 13.43 14.51
CA ALA A 60 25.16 12.16 13.80
C ALA A 60 25.95 12.21 12.47
N ALA A 61 25.92 13.35 11.77
CA ALA A 61 26.67 13.57 10.55
C ALA A 61 28.18 13.62 10.81
N ASP A 62 28.61 14.35 11.85
CA ASP A 62 30.03 14.41 12.24
C ASP A 62 30.56 13.04 12.65
N ARG A 63 29.78 12.28 13.45
CA ARG A 63 30.15 10.90 13.79
C ARG A 63 30.21 10.01 12.56
N ALA A 64 29.23 10.12 11.65
CA ALA A 64 29.24 9.34 10.41
C ALA A 64 30.48 9.64 9.55
N MET A 65 30.89 10.90 9.44
CA MET A 65 32.13 11.29 8.76
C MET A 65 33.36 10.73 9.48
N GLN A 66 33.42 10.81 10.81
CA GLN A 66 34.56 10.31 11.59
C GLN A 66 34.69 8.77 11.52
N PHE A 67 33.56 8.04 11.48
CA PHE A 67 33.55 6.59 11.24
C PHE A 67 34.00 6.25 9.80
N MET A 68 33.65 7.08 8.82
CA MET A 68 34.06 6.93 7.41
C MET A 68 35.57 6.95 7.21
N TYR A 69 36.29 7.77 7.98
CA TYR A 69 37.76 7.88 7.90
C TYR A 69 38.52 6.84 8.73
N SER A 70 37.94 6.30 9.80
CA SER A 70 38.64 5.43 10.76
C SER A 70 38.57 3.93 10.44
N ALA A 71 37.51 3.47 9.76
CA ALA A 71 37.35 2.07 9.39
C ALA A 71 36.50 1.91 8.09
N PRO A 72 37.10 2.02 6.90
CA PRO A 72 36.36 2.01 5.64
C PRO A 72 35.52 0.73 5.43
N ASP A 73 36.03 -0.43 5.85
CA ASP A 73 35.29 -1.70 5.76
C ASP A 73 34.03 -1.72 6.64
N ALA A 74 34.10 -1.17 7.86
CA ALA A 74 32.94 -1.10 8.75
C ALA A 74 31.84 -0.18 8.19
N VAL A 75 32.23 0.87 7.49
CA VAL A 75 31.30 1.85 6.91
C VAL A 75 30.52 1.25 5.76
N VAL A 76 31.16 0.47 4.90
CA VAL A 76 30.49 -0.27 3.82
C VAL A 76 29.47 -1.25 4.41
N LEU A 77 29.84 -1.96 5.49
CA LEU A 77 28.98 -2.94 6.14
C LEU A 77 27.76 -2.29 6.83
N VAL A 78 27.97 -1.18 7.53
CA VAL A 78 26.90 -0.39 8.16
C VAL A 78 26.00 0.24 7.10
N PHE A 79 26.57 0.78 6.02
CA PHE A 79 25.78 1.34 4.92
C PHE A 79 24.90 0.28 4.26
N LEU A 80 25.46 -0.90 3.99
CA LEU A 80 24.68 -2.04 3.46
C LEU A 80 23.54 -2.42 4.41
N LEU A 81 23.80 -2.49 5.72
CA LEU A 81 22.78 -2.77 6.73
C LEU A 81 21.66 -1.71 6.70
N VAL A 82 22.03 -0.42 6.64
CA VAL A 82 21.07 0.69 6.56
C VAL A 82 20.22 0.57 5.30
N VAL A 83 20.81 0.24 4.15
CA VAL A 83 20.07 0.03 2.91
C VAL A 83 19.08 -1.14 3.04
N VAL A 84 19.50 -2.27 3.62
CA VAL A 84 18.61 -3.42 3.86
C VAL A 84 17.44 -3.04 4.77
N VAL A 85 17.72 -2.35 5.87
CA VAL A 85 16.69 -1.87 6.80
C VAL A 85 15.77 -0.87 6.10
N ALA A 86 16.29 0.03 5.27
CA ALA A 86 15.50 0.99 4.52
C ALA A 86 14.56 0.30 3.53
N VAL A 87 15.03 -0.73 2.81
CA VAL A 87 14.19 -1.54 1.91
C VAL A 87 13.09 -2.25 2.71
N TYR A 88 13.43 -2.88 3.85
CA TYR A 88 12.45 -3.54 4.69
C TYR A 88 11.40 -2.56 5.22
N GLN A 89 11.82 -1.39 5.67
CA GLN A 89 10.95 -0.32 6.14
C GLN A 89 10.04 0.19 5.02
N PHE A 90 10.56 0.33 3.81
CA PHE A 90 9.79 0.70 2.64
C PHE A 90 8.72 -0.34 2.31
N LEU A 91 9.07 -1.63 2.29
CA LEU A 91 8.11 -2.72 2.09
C LEU A 91 7.03 -2.75 3.18
N ALA A 92 7.41 -2.51 4.43
CA ALA A 92 6.46 -2.42 5.54
C ALA A 92 5.51 -1.23 5.39
N LEU A 93 6.02 -0.08 4.92
CA LEU A 93 5.24 1.12 4.67
C LEU A 93 4.23 0.90 3.53
N VAL A 94 4.68 0.30 2.43
CA VAL A 94 3.79 -0.10 1.32
C VAL A 94 2.71 -1.05 1.80
N ARG A 95 3.07 -2.06 2.59
CA ARG A 95 2.11 -3.01 3.19
C ARG A 95 1.07 -2.26 4.06
N ARG A 96 1.51 -1.31 4.88
CA ARG A 96 0.62 -0.51 5.74
C ARG A 96 -0.32 0.37 4.93
N ILE A 97 0.18 1.02 3.88
CA ILE A 97 -0.61 1.83 2.95
C ILE A 97 -1.64 0.96 2.25
N MET A 98 -1.25 -0.20 1.73
CA MET A 98 -2.16 -1.17 1.11
C MET A 98 -3.27 -1.61 2.07
N MET A 99 -2.96 -1.97 3.31
CA MET A 99 -3.96 -2.34 4.32
C MET A 99 -4.88 -1.17 4.72
N PHE A 100 -4.39 0.06 4.68
CA PHE A 100 -5.21 1.24 4.92
C PHE A 100 -6.19 1.48 3.76
N TRP A 101 -5.69 1.50 2.54
CA TRP A 101 -6.49 1.74 1.34
C TRP A 101 -7.52 0.64 1.10
N THR A 102 -7.16 -0.63 1.30
CA THR A 102 -8.11 -1.75 1.19
C THR A 102 -9.24 -1.66 2.21
N ARG A 103 -8.94 -1.34 3.48
CA ARG A 103 -9.97 -1.10 4.51
C ARG A 103 -10.85 0.10 4.17
N LEU A 104 -10.27 1.18 3.65
CA LEU A 104 -11.02 2.36 3.23
C LEU A 104 -11.94 2.05 2.05
N ALA A 105 -11.44 1.34 1.04
CA ALA A 105 -12.20 0.93 -0.14
C ALA A 105 -13.38 0.03 0.25
N MET A 106 -13.16 -0.97 1.11
CA MET A 106 -14.24 -1.82 1.63
C MET A 106 -15.30 -1.01 2.38
N ARG A 107 -14.87 -0.06 3.21
CA ARG A 107 -15.80 0.82 3.93
C ARG A 107 -16.61 1.69 2.96
N LEU A 108 -15.97 2.26 1.93
CA LEU A 108 -16.66 3.04 0.90
C LEU A 108 -17.64 2.21 0.09
N LEU A 109 -17.27 0.99 -0.31
CA LEU A 109 -18.16 0.06 -1.00
C LEU A 109 -19.38 -0.28 -0.14
N PHE A 110 -19.16 -0.54 1.15
CA PHE A 110 -20.25 -0.80 2.09
C PHE A 110 -21.20 0.41 2.20
N TRP A 111 -20.66 1.62 2.41
CA TRP A 111 -21.47 2.83 2.48
C TRP A 111 -22.18 3.16 1.18
N SER A 112 -21.55 2.89 0.03
CA SER A 112 -22.17 3.05 -1.29
C SER A 112 -23.35 2.08 -1.46
N ALA A 113 -23.20 0.82 -1.04
CA ALA A 113 -24.28 -0.15 -1.08
C ALA A 113 -25.44 0.25 -0.15
N VAL A 114 -25.14 0.66 1.08
CA VAL A 114 -26.16 1.17 2.02
C VAL A 114 -26.85 2.41 1.46
N GLY A 115 -26.09 3.37 0.92
CA GLY A 115 -26.65 4.57 0.30
C GLY A 115 -27.54 4.26 -0.89
N ALA A 116 -27.15 3.31 -1.73
CA ALA A 116 -27.98 2.82 -2.83
C ALA A 116 -29.28 2.18 -2.33
N LEU A 117 -29.22 1.33 -1.30
CA LEU A 117 -30.41 0.72 -0.70
C LEU A 117 -31.36 1.79 -0.13
N VAL A 118 -30.84 2.80 0.57
CA VAL A 118 -31.64 3.90 1.11
C VAL A 118 -32.26 4.73 -0.03
N ALA A 119 -31.51 5.03 -1.08
CA ALA A 119 -32.01 5.80 -2.22
C ALA A 119 -33.15 5.07 -2.96
N VAL A 120 -33.03 3.76 -3.16
CA VAL A 120 -34.09 2.97 -3.81
C VAL A 120 -35.30 2.81 -2.90
N ALA A 121 -35.10 2.61 -1.59
CA ALA A 121 -36.19 2.56 -0.62
C ALA A 121 -37.01 3.86 -0.61
N TYR A 122 -36.34 5.02 -0.72
CA TYR A 122 -37.01 6.33 -0.82
C TYR A 122 -37.78 6.53 -2.14
N GLN A 123 -37.35 5.94 -3.26
CA GLN A 123 -37.99 6.15 -4.56
C GLN A 123 -39.16 5.19 -4.86
N ARG A 124 -39.12 3.95 -4.35
CA ARG A 124 -40.02 2.87 -4.85
C ARG A 124 -40.78 2.08 -3.79
N GLY A 125 -40.53 2.32 -2.50
CA GLY A 125 -41.08 1.47 -1.43
C GLY A 125 -40.32 0.13 -1.30
N LEU A 126 -40.36 -0.45 -0.09
CA LEU A 126 -39.50 -1.56 0.34
C LEU A 126 -39.62 -2.84 -0.53
N GLU A 127 -40.80 -3.17 -1.05
CA GLU A 127 -41.06 -4.50 -1.63
C GLU A 127 -40.42 -4.73 -3.03
N ALA A 128 -40.49 -3.75 -3.94
CA ALA A 128 -39.87 -3.88 -5.26
C ALA A 128 -38.33 -3.77 -5.21
N THR A 129 -37.82 -3.15 -4.14
CA THR A 129 -36.39 -2.83 -3.95
C THR A 129 -35.55 -4.05 -3.59
N VAL A 130 -36.08 -4.95 -2.77
CA VAL A 130 -35.36 -6.14 -2.31
C VAL A 130 -35.14 -7.13 -3.45
N HIS A 131 -36.14 -7.33 -4.30
CA HIS A 131 -36.03 -8.29 -5.40
C HIS A 131 -34.96 -7.85 -6.41
N ASP A 132 -34.92 -6.58 -6.80
CA ASP A 132 -33.97 -6.09 -7.80
C ASP A 132 -32.53 -6.00 -7.23
N ALA A 133 -32.39 -5.61 -5.97
CA ALA A 133 -31.10 -5.59 -5.27
C ALA A 133 -30.50 -7.01 -5.12
N VAL A 134 -31.34 -8.02 -4.84
CA VAL A 134 -30.89 -9.41 -4.75
C VAL A 134 -30.51 -9.97 -6.12
N VAL A 135 -31.23 -9.63 -7.19
CA VAL A 135 -30.90 -10.07 -8.56
C VAL A 135 -29.58 -9.46 -9.04
N ILE A 136 -29.36 -8.16 -8.83
CA ILE A 136 -28.11 -7.50 -9.21
C ILE A 136 -26.96 -7.98 -8.31
N GLY A 137 -27.20 -8.07 -7.00
CA GLY A 137 -26.23 -8.55 -6.02
C GLY A 137 -25.78 -9.99 -6.29
N SER A 138 -26.72 -10.89 -6.61
CA SER A 138 -26.41 -12.29 -6.93
C SER A 138 -25.63 -12.44 -8.24
N LYS A 139 -25.94 -11.64 -9.27
CA LYS A 139 -25.15 -11.61 -10.51
C LYS A 139 -23.71 -11.15 -10.24
N LEU A 140 -23.54 -10.05 -9.49
CA LEU A 140 -22.22 -9.56 -9.11
C LEU A 140 -21.44 -10.56 -8.26
N PHE A 141 -22.11 -11.24 -7.33
CA PHE A 141 -21.50 -12.30 -6.51
C PHE A 141 -21.04 -13.50 -7.35
N GLY A 142 -21.82 -13.90 -8.36
CA GLY A 142 -21.43 -14.98 -9.28
C GLY A 142 -20.17 -14.65 -10.08
N TYR A 143 -20.04 -13.42 -10.58
CA TYR A 143 -18.81 -12.96 -11.24
C TYR A 143 -17.62 -12.86 -10.26
N ALA A 144 -17.84 -12.35 -9.04
CA ALA A 144 -16.81 -12.23 -8.02
C ALA A 144 -16.27 -13.60 -7.57
N MET A 145 -17.13 -14.60 -7.40
CA MET A 145 -16.73 -15.99 -7.12
C MET A 145 -15.81 -16.54 -8.21
N THR A 146 -16.17 -16.33 -9.47
CA THR A 146 -15.39 -16.85 -10.62
C THR A 146 -13.97 -16.25 -10.65
N ILE A 147 -13.84 -14.95 -10.42
CA ILE A 147 -12.55 -14.26 -10.36
C ILE A 147 -11.74 -14.74 -9.14
N LYS A 148 -12.39 -14.88 -7.98
CA LYS A 148 -11.75 -15.40 -6.76
C LYS A 148 -11.20 -16.80 -6.97
N ASP A 149 -11.93 -17.67 -7.65
CA ASP A 149 -11.52 -19.06 -7.89
C ASP A 149 -10.30 -19.16 -8.82
N VAL A 150 -10.17 -18.25 -9.78
CA VAL A 150 -8.96 -18.15 -10.63
C VAL A 150 -7.77 -17.72 -9.78
N PHE A 151 -7.91 -16.67 -8.96
CA PHE A 151 -6.85 -16.20 -8.08
C PHE A 151 -6.46 -17.23 -7.02
N TRP A 152 -7.43 -17.95 -6.46
CA TRP A 152 -7.19 -18.96 -5.43
C TRP A 152 -6.42 -20.16 -5.97
N ARG A 153 -6.73 -20.60 -7.20
CA ARG A 153 -5.97 -21.65 -7.89
C ARG A 153 -4.52 -21.26 -8.10
N GLU A 154 -4.25 -20.01 -8.47
CA GLU A 154 -2.87 -19.55 -8.65
C GLU A 154 -2.16 -19.40 -7.30
N TYR A 155 -2.82 -18.86 -6.28
CA TYR A 155 -2.24 -18.76 -4.93
C TYR A 155 -1.87 -20.13 -4.34
N GLN A 156 -2.77 -21.13 -4.47
CA GLN A 156 -2.49 -22.49 -4.04
C GLN A 156 -1.27 -23.10 -4.75
N ARG A 157 -1.01 -22.71 -6.00
CA ARG A 157 0.16 -23.15 -6.76
C ARG A 157 1.46 -22.63 -6.15
N TRP A 158 1.50 -21.37 -5.72
CA TRP A 158 2.66 -20.78 -5.03
C TRP A 158 2.85 -21.34 -3.63
N ASP A 159 1.75 -21.57 -2.92
CA ASP A 159 1.76 -22.04 -1.54
C ASP A 159 2.16 -23.52 -1.45
N ALA A 160 1.76 -24.33 -2.45
CA ALA A 160 2.26 -25.70 -2.61
C ALA A 160 3.78 -25.72 -2.85
N GLN A 161 4.30 -24.81 -3.69
CA GLN A 161 5.74 -24.71 -3.94
C GLN A 161 6.53 -24.30 -2.69
N GLN A 162 6.01 -23.34 -1.91
CA GLN A 162 6.63 -22.96 -0.63
C GLN A 162 6.58 -24.10 0.39
N ARG A 163 5.46 -24.82 0.49
CA ARG A 163 5.35 -25.99 1.37
C ARG A 163 6.28 -27.13 0.96
N HIS A 164 6.47 -27.36 -0.34
CA HIS A 164 7.44 -28.34 -0.84
C HIS A 164 8.88 -27.91 -0.57
N ALA A 165 9.22 -26.61 -0.69
CA ALA A 165 10.53 -26.09 -0.34
C ALA A 165 10.80 -26.19 1.17
N GLN A 166 9.81 -25.86 2.01
CA GLN A 166 9.89 -26.00 3.46
C GLN A 166 10.00 -27.46 3.90
N GLN A 167 9.26 -28.37 3.26
CA GLN A 167 9.39 -29.81 3.50
C GLN A 167 10.75 -30.34 3.05
N ALA A 168 11.26 -29.95 1.89
CA ALA A 168 12.60 -30.33 1.42
C ALA A 168 13.69 -29.84 2.38
N GLN A 169 13.52 -28.65 2.97
CA GLN A 169 14.42 -28.14 3.99
C GLN A 169 14.28 -28.88 5.33
N ASN A 170 13.07 -29.31 5.69
CA ASN A 170 12.84 -30.18 6.85
C ASN A 170 13.46 -31.58 6.67
N TYR A 171 13.40 -32.17 5.47
CA TYR A 171 14.09 -33.43 5.15
C TYR A 171 15.60 -33.28 5.13
N ARG A 172 16.12 -32.11 4.70
CA ARG A 172 17.55 -31.79 4.75
C ARG A 172 18.06 -31.59 6.19
N ASN A 173 17.23 -31.04 7.08
CA ASN A 173 17.55 -30.90 8.50
C ASN A 173 17.30 -32.21 9.29
N ALA A 174 16.38 -33.06 8.83
CA ALA A 174 16.15 -34.43 9.32
C ALA A 174 17.07 -35.44 8.63
N GLY A 175 18.37 -35.13 8.56
CA GLY A 175 19.40 -36.02 8.04
C GLY A 175 19.40 -37.40 8.71
N PRO A 176 20.14 -38.38 8.16
CA PRO A 176 19.96 -39.83 8.36
C PRO A 176 20.16 -40.39 9.78
N ALA A 177 20.29 -39.54 10.80
CA ALA A 177 20.45 -39.94 12.20
C ALA A 177 19.20 -40.62 12.80
N GLY A 178 18.03 -40.58 12.13
CA GLY A 178 16.77 -41.17 12.63
C GLY A 178 16.31 -42.46 11.95
N ALA A 179 16.90 -42.87 10.82
CA ALA A 179 16.36 -43.96 9.99
C ALA A 179 17.04 -45.33 10.24
N GLY A 180 18.04 -45.42 11.12
CA GLY A 180 18.84 -46.64 11.34
C GLY A 180 18.50 -47.48 12.57
N ALA A 181 17.58 -47.06 13.45
CA ALA A 181 17.42 -47.69 14.78
C ALA A 181 16.25 -48.69 14.91
N ALA A 182 15.54 -49.01 13.83
CA ALA A 182 14.32 -49.83 13.87
C ALA A 182 14.42 -51.15 13.08
N GLY A 183 15.62 -51.74 12.96
CA GLY A 183 15.83 -52.97 12.20
C GLY A 183 16.85 -53.88 12.86
N GLY A 184 16.49 -54.52 13.98
CA GLY A 184 17.38 -55.51 14.58
C GLY A 184 16.93 -56.00 15.95
N ARG A 185 16.01 -56.97 15.97
CA ARG A 185 15.92 -58.04 16.99
C ARG A 185 14.77 -59.01 16.67
N SER A 186 15.05 -59.96 15.78
CA SER A 186 14.39 -61.27 15.75
C SER A 186 15.40 -62.31 15.26
N ARG A 187 16.08 -62.96 16.21
CA ARG A 187 16.75 -64.24 15.96
C ARG A 187 16.22 -65.25 16.98
N TRP A 188 15.71 -66.34 16.42
CA TRP A 188 15.84 -67.68 16.97
C TRP A 188 17.30 -68.12 16.85
#